data_AF-A0A260ZLQ6-F1
#
_entry.id   AF-A0A260ZLQ6-F1
#
_cell.length_a   1.000
_cell.length_b   1.000
_cell.length_c   1.000
_cell.angle_alpha   90.00
_cell.angle_beta   90.00
_cell.angle_gamma   90.00
#
_symmetry.space_group_name_H-M   'P 1'
#
loop_
_entity.id
_entity.type
_entity.pdbx_description
1 polymer ?
#
loop_
_entity_poly.entity_id
_entity_poly.type
_entity_poly.pdbx_seq_one_letter_code
_entity_poly.pdbx_strand_id
1 'polypeptide(L)'
;MSTEKVFQMKDVFTDLLNMEKEKYHYLPTEIHFNIPWKLGVYVDGSGAYFYLHCDKFHGIEEWSIDTNIVMNIRKIFGENDSISIDPVRYNMDRLKEKCLSEMNTVAEIVDVVPEDADQFCPTVWKE
;
A
#
# COMPACT_ATOMS: atom_id res chain seq x y z
N MET A 1 -24.13 4.78 11.81
CA MET A 1 -23.63 3.75 10.89
C MET A 1 -22.66 4.43 9.94
N SER A 2 -21.36 4.16 10.07
CA SER A 2 -20.36 4.68 9.13
C SER A 2 -20.46 3.87 7.84
N THR A 3 -20.74 4.50 6.71
CA THR A 3 -20.63 3.85 5.41
C THR A 3 -19.17 3.66 5.10
N GLU A 4 -18.74 2.42 4.89
CA GLU A 4 -17.37 2.13 4.45
C GLU A 4 -17.06 2.88 3.15
N LYS A 5 -15.94 3.61 3.15
CA LYS A 5 -15.46 4.36 2.00
C LYS A 5 -14.65 3.42 1.10
N VAL A 6 -15.28 2.95 0.02
CA VAL A 6 -14.67 2.02 -0.94
C VAL A 6 -14.57 2.67 -2.32
N PHE A 7 -13.46 2.46 -3.01
CA PHE A 7 -13.28 2.86 -4.41
C PHE A 7 -12.58 1.75 -5.20
N GLN A 8 -12.67 1.83 -6.53
CA GLN A 8 -12.02 0.90 -7.45
C GLN A 8 -11.28 1.71 -8.52
N MET A 9 -9.99 1.39 -8.71
CA MET A 9 -9.17 1.87 -9.83
C MET A 9 -8.88 0.71 -10.79
N LYS A 10 -8.89 0.98 -12.09
CA LYS A 10 -8.62 -0.02 -13.11
C LYS A 10 -7.93 0.62 -14.31
N ASP A 11 -6.81 0.03 -14.72
CA ASP A 11 -6.09 0.47 -15.91
C ASP A 11 -5.35 -0.71 -16.59
N VAL A 12 -4.78 -0.45 -17.76
CA VAL A 12 -4.05 -1.39 -18.61
C VAL A 12 -2.66 -0.84 -18.91
N PHE A 13 -1.64 -1.54 -18.43
CA PHE A 13 -0.26 -1.27 -18.83
C PHE A 13 0.04 -2.03 -20.12
N THR A 14 0.41 -1.29 -21.17
CA THR A 14 0.80 -1.85 -22.46
C THR A 14 2.31 -1.85 -22.62
N ASP A 15 2.82 -2.78 -23.42
CA ASP A 15 4.22 -2.84 -23.84
C ASP A 15 5.25 -2.86 -22.69
N LEU A 16 4.98 -3.65 -21.64
CA LEU A 16 5.82 -3.79 -20.45
C LEU A 16 7.28 -4.17 -20.75
N LEU A 17 7.54 -4.84 -21.88
CA LEU A 17 8.89 -5.27 -22.28
C LEU A 17 9.77 -4.10 -22.74
N ASN A 18 9.16 -3.07 -23.31
CA ASN A 18 9.84 -1.89 -23.84
C ASN A 18 9.82 -0.69 -22.89
N MET A 19 9.17 -0.83 -21.72
CA MET A 19 9.22 0.20 -20.68
C MET A 19 10.64 0.45 -20.20
N GLU A 20 10.95 1.72 -19.91
CA GLU A 20 12.23 2.11 -19.33
C GLU A 20 12.43 1.37 -18.00
N LYS A 21 13.50 0.58 -17.92
CA LYS A 21 13.78 -0.22 -16.73
C LYS A 21 14.29 0.64 -15.58
N GLU A 22 14.21 0.09 -14.37
CA GLU A 22 14.70 0.70 -13.14
C GLU A 22 14.04 2.05 -12.81
N LYS A 23 12.81 2.25 -13.29
CA LYS A 23 12.05 3.48 -13.12
C LYS A 23 10.58 3.22 -12.84
N TYR A 24 10.00 4.11 -12.04
CA TYR A 24 8.58 4.14 -11.74
C TYR A 24 7.79 4.80 -12.87
N HIS A 25 6.82 4.07 -13.42
CA HIS A 25 5.88 4.55 -14.43
C HIS A 25 4.50 4.69 -13.79
N TYR A 26 4.06 5.93 -13.59
CA TYR A 26 2.76 6.23 -12.98
C TYR A 26 1.73 6.58 -14.04
N LEU A 27 0.52 6.08 -13.83
CA LEU A 27 -0.68 6.47 -14.58
C LEU A 27 -1.23 7.80 -14.07
N PRO A 28 -2.23 8.39 -14.77
CA PRO A 28 -2.90 9.59 -14.31
C PRO A 28 -3.43 9.48 -12.88
N THR A 29 -3.49 10.61 -12.20
CA THR A 29 -4.00 10.68 -10.83
C THR A 29 -5.51 10.60 -10.81
N GLU A 30 -6.07 9.77 -9.93
CA GLU A 30 -7.49 9.78 -9.60
C GLU A 30 -7.70 10.32 -8.19
N ILE A 31 -8.70 11.16 -7.99
CA ILE A 31 -9.05 11.70 -6.68
C ILE A 31 -10.18 10.86 -6.09
N HIS A 32 -9.88 10.12 -5.03
CA HIS A 32 -10.87 9.36 -4.25
C HIS A 32 -10.83 9.81 -2.80
N PHE A 33 -11.98 10.21 -2.25
CA PHE A 33 -12.12 10.72 -0.89
C PHE A 33 -11.21 11.92 -0.58
N ASN A 34 -11.02 12.79 -1.56
CA ASN A 34 -10.12 13.97 -1.50
C ASN A 34 -8.63 13.59 -1.32
N ILE A 35 -8.28 12.36 -1.67
CA ILE A 35 -6.90 11.86 -1.64
C ILE A 35 -6.50 11.53 -3.09
N PRO A 36 -5.35 12.03 -3.57
CA PRO A 36 -4.83 11.67 -4.88
C PRO A 36 -4.18 10.28 -4.86
N TRP A 37 -4.64 9.43 -5.76
CA TRP A 37 -4.16 8.06 -5.95
C TRP A 37 -3.60 7.88 -7.35
N LYS A 38 -2.55 7.07 -7.49
CA LYS A 38 -1.96 6.69 -8.77
C LYS A 38 -1.70 5.19 -8.79
N LEU A 39 -2.04 4.54 -9.90
CA LEU A 39 -1.49 3.22 -10.20
C LEU A 39 -0.14 3.39 -10.87
N GLY A 40 0.78 2.47 -10.63
CA GLY A 40 2.01 2.45 -11.41
C GLY A 40 2.66 1.08 -11.47
N VAL A 41 3.70 1.04 -12.32
CA VAL A 41 4.51 -0.14 -12.57
C VAL A 41 5.98 0.22 -12.52
N TYR A 42 6.77 -0.64 -11.90
CA TYR A 42 8.22 -0.60 -11.92
C TYR A 42 8.70 -1.86 -12.62
N VAL A 43 9.50 -1.72 -13.67
CA VAL A 43 10.04 -2.85 -14.44
C VAL A 43 11.54 -2.91 -14.24
N ASP A 44 12.06 -4.08 -13.92
CA ASP A 44 13.49 -4.33 -13.81
C ASP A 44 13.91 -5.60 -14.57
N GLY A 45 15.13 -6.07 -14.36
CA GLY A 45 15.63 -7.31 -14.98
C GLY A 45 14.92 -8.59 -14.51
N SER A 46 14.16 -8.53 -13.41
CA SER A 46 13.48 -9.68 -12.79
C SER A 46 11.99 -9.74 -13.12
N GLY A 47 11.34 -8.60 -13.38
CA GLY A 47 9.93 -8.57 -13.72
C GLY A 47 9.29 -7.19 -13.61
N ALA A 48 7.96 -7.18 -13.46
CA ALA A 48 7.16 -5.99 -13.31
C ALA A 48 6.44 -5.99 -11.96
N TYR A 49 6.59 -4.91 -11.22
CA TYR A 49 6.01 -4.68 -9.90
C TYR A 49 4.91 -3.64 -10.01
N PHE A 50 3.69 -4.00 -9.63
CA PHE A 50 2.52 -3.10 -9.68
C PHE A 50 2.24 -2.55 -8.28
N TYR A 51 1.94 -1.27 -8.19
CA TYR A 51 1.69 -0.60 -6.92
C TYR A 51 0.55 0.42 -7.02
N LEU A 52 -0.11 0.63 -5.88
CA LEU A 52 -0.98 1.76 -5.63
C LEU A 52 -0.20 2.81 -4.84
N HIS A 53 -0.14 4.02 -5.35
CA HIS A 53 0.58 5.15 -4.75
C HIS A 53 -0.41 6.21 -4.27
N CYS A 54 -0.19 6.72 -3.07
CA CYS A 54 -0.94 7.83 -2.51
C CYS A 54 -0.07 9.09 -2.60
N ASP A 55 -0.52 10.05 -3.40
CA ASP A 55 0.24 11.25 -3.77
C ASP A 55 -0.06 12.45 -2.86
N LYS A 56 -0.70 12.20 -1.72
CA LYS A 56 -1.09 13.28 -0.82
C LYS A 56 0.17 13.86 -0.18
N PHE A 57 0.43 15.13 -0.50
CA PHE A 57 1.62 15.84 -0.06
C PHE A 57 1.76 15.84 1.46
N HIS A 58 2.97 15.57 1.93
CA HIS A 58 3.39 15.86 3.29
C HIS A 58 3.89 17.30 3.33
N GLY A 59 3.26 18.18 4.11
CA GLY A 59 3.73 19.55 4.14
C GLY A 59 3.15 20.45 5.22
N ILE A 60 1.96 20.16 5.79
CA ILE A 60 1.34 21.06 6.77
C ILE A 60 0.63 20.31 7.92
N GLU A 61 0.15 19.08 7.72
CA GLU A 61 -0.56 18.30 8.75
C GLU A 61 -0.01 16.88 8.82
N GLU A 62 0.17 16.35 10.03
CA GLU A 62 0.40 14.92 10.25
C GLU A 62 -0.85 14.16 9.83
N TRP A 63 -0.72 13.30 8.83
CA TRP A 63 -1.84 12.50 8.34
C TRP A 63 -1.36 11.09 8.04
N SER A 64 -2.24 10.14 8.28
CA SER A 64 -2.08 8.75 7.84
C SER A 64 -3.37 8.30 7.18
N ILE A 65 -3.29 7.22 6.41
CA ILE A 65 -4.47 6.55 5.89
C ILE A 65 -4.31 5.05 6.12
N ASP A 66 -5.30 4.47 6.77
CA ASP A 66 -5.43 3.02 6.89
C ASP A 66 -6.30 2.52 5.74
N THR A 67 -5.83 1.50 5.02
CA THR A 67 -6.52 0.96 3.85
C THR A 67 -6.38 -0.55 3.76
N ASN A 68 -7.48 -1.21 3.40
CA ASN A 68 -7.44 -2.59 2.93
C ASN A 68 -7.38 -2.58 1.40
N ILE A 69 -6.29 -3.11 0.84
CA ILE A 69 -6.06 -3.10 -0.61
C ILE A 69 -6.14 -4.51 -1.17
N VAL A 70 -6.98 -4.69 -2.19
CA VAL A 70 -7.03 -5.92 -3.00
C VAL A 70 -6.60 -5.59 -4.43
N MET A 71 -5.37 -5.96 -4.78
CA MET A 71 -4.86 -5.82 -6.15
C MET A 71 -5.15 -7.07 -6.97
N ASN A 72 -5.84 -6.89 -8.10
CA ASN A 72 -6.13 -7.95 -9.06
C ASN A 72 -5.40 -7.67 -10.37
N ILE A 73 -4.37 -8.47 -10.66
CA ILE A 73 -3.60 -8.35 -11.90
C ILE A 73 -4.10 -9.42 -12.87
N ARG A 74 -4.41 -9.00 -14.10
CA ARG A 74 -4.82 -9.91 -15.18
C ARG A 74 -3.92 -9.69 -16.38
N LYS A 75 -3.25 -10.76 -16.84
CA LYS A 75 -2.62 -10.74 -18.16
C LYS A 75 -3.73 -10.81 -19.21
N ILE A 76 -3.72 -9.87 -20.15
CA ILE A 76 -4.55 -9.95 -21.36
C ILE A 76 -3.68 -10.63 -22.41
N PHE A 77 -3.97 -11.89 -22.74
CA PHE A 77 -3.14 -12.72 -23.61
C PHE A 77 -3.20 -12.29 -25.08
N GLY A 78 -2.05 -12.31 -25.77
CA GLY A 78 -1.97 -12.60 -27.20
C GLY A 78 -1.76 -14.11 -27.44
N GLU A 79 -2.01 -14.60 -28.65
CA GLU A 79 -2.15 -16.03 -29.03
C GLU A 79 -1.00 -16.98 -28.61
N ASN A 80 0.15 -16.48 -28.13
CA ASN A 80 1.34 -17.27 -27.78
C ASN A 80 1.96 -16.98 -26.39
N ASP A 81 1.19 -16.39 -25.48
CA ASP A 81 1.69 -15.97 -24.17
C ASP A 81 1.55 -17.06 -23.08
N SER A 82 2.67 -17.62 -22.57
CA SER A 82 2.69 -18.39 -21.32
C SER A 82 3.21 -17.54 -20.15
N ILE A 83 2.59 -17.61 -18.97
CA ILE A 83 3.05 -16.88 -17.76
C ILE A 83 2.89 -17.71 -16.48
N SER A 84 3.87 -17.55 -15.58
CA SER A 84 3.77 -17.83 -14.14
C SER A 84 3.46 -16.52 -13.40
N ILE A 85 2.30 -16.42 -12.75
CA ILE A 85 1.96 -15.32 -11.82
C ILE A 85 2.07 -15.89 -10.42
N ASP A 86 3.04 -15.41 -9.65
CA ASP A 86 3.08 -15.68 -8.20
C ASP A 86 2.28 -14.58 -7.50
N PRO A 87 1.13 -14.91 -6.87
CA PRO A 87 0.36 -13.92 -6.12
C PRO A 87 1.19 -13.47 -4.91
N VAL A 88 1.61 -12.20 -4.92
CA VAL A 88 2.25 -11.60 -3.75
C VAL A 88 1.15 -11.19 -2.76
N ARG A 89 0.97 -12.00 -1.71
CA ARG A 89 0.21 -11.60 -0.52
C ARG A 89 1.18 -10.99 0.47
N TYR A 90 1.04 -9.69 0.75
CA TYR A 90 1.76 -9.04 1.84
C TYR A 90 1.19 -9.53 3.18
N ASN A 91 1.88 -10.49 3.79
CA ASN A 91 1.57 -10.95 5.14
C ASN A 91 2.33 -10.06 6.15
N MET A 92 1.61 -9.14 6.80
CA MET A 92 2.14 -8.27 7.84
C MET A 92 2.08 -8.89 9.24
N ASP A 93 1.61 -10.14 9.38
CA ASP A 93 1.48 -10.83 10.66
C ASP A 93 2.85 -11.04 11.32
N ARG A 94 3.89 -11.30 10.53
CA ARG A 94 5.25 -11.42 11.03
C ARG A 94 5.82 -10.09 11.55
N LEU A 95 5.44 -8.97 10.93
CA LEU A 95 5.81 -7.64 11.46
C LEU A 95 5.07 -7.36 12.77
N LYS A 96 3.77 -7.67 12.81
CA LYS A 96 2.95 -7.56 14.02
C LYS A 96 3.50 -8.42 15.16
N GLU A 97 3.79 -9.68 14.89
CA GLU A 97 4.35 -10.63 15.85
C GLU A 97 5.73 -10.18 16.33
N LYS A 98 6.61 -9.76 15.42
CA LYS A 98 7.95 -9.31 15.77
C LYS A 98 7.90 -8.07 16.67
N CYS A 99 7.13 -7.05 16.32
CA CYS A 99 6.93 -5.87 17.17
C CYS A 99 6.39 -6.25 18.56
N LEU A 100 5.42 -7.16 18.64
CA LEU A 100 4.84 -7.60 19.92
C LEU A 100 5.76 -8.53 20.73
N SER A 101 6.64 -9.29 20.08
CA SER A 101 7.58 -10.21 20.74
C SER A 101 8.85 -9.52 21.26
N GLU A 102 9.27 -8.44 20.61
CA GLU A 102 10.46 -7.68 20.97
C GLU A 102 10.20 -6.72 22.14
N MET A 103 8.96 -6.28 22.32
CA MET A 103 8.51 -5.58 23.54
C MET A 103 8.02 -6.61 24.55
N ASN A 104 8.92 -7.18 25.34
CA ASN A 104 8.61 -8.31 26.24
C ASN A 104 8.50 -7.90 27.71
N THR A 105 8.80 -6.64 28.04
CA THR A 105 8.60 -6.08 29.37
C THR A 105 7.65 -4.89 29.38
N VAL A 106 6.96 -4.70 30.51
CA VAL A 106 6.10 -3.53 30.74
C VAL A 106 6.89 -2.22 30.65
N ALA A 107 8.17 -2.22 31.01
CA ALA A 107 9.03 -1.04 30.94
C ALA A 107 9.31 -0.62 29.49
N GLU A 108 9.56 -1.57 28.58
CA GLU A 108 9.77 -1.29 27.15
C GLU A 108 8.50 -0.78 26.48
N ILE A 109 7.33 -1.30 26.89
CA ILE A 109 6.03 -0.78 26.46
C ILE A 109 5.90 0.67 26.91
N VAL A 110 6.17 0.98 28.18
CA VAL A 110 6.09 2.35 28.72
C VAL A 110 7.10 3.31 28.05
N ASP A 111 8.25 2.81 27.59
CA ASP A 111 9.29 3.60 26.92
C ASP A 111 8.87 4.03 25.49
N VAL A 112 8.17 3.17 24.76
CA VAL A 112 7.63 3.52 23.42
C VAL A 112 6.24 4.15 23.48
N VAL A 113 5.59 4.07 24.64
CA VAL A 113 4.30 4.69 24.92
C VAL A 113 4.57 6.17 25.15
N PRO A 114 4.12 7.08 24.25
CA PRO A 114 4.30 8.50 24.48
C PRO A 114 3.65 8.94 25.81
N GLU A 115 4.33 9.82 26.54
CA GLU A 115 3.87 10.31 27.86
C GLU A 115 2.53 11.05 27.78
N ASP A 116 2.22 11.61 26.62
CA ASP A 116 0.98 12.32 26.35
C ASP A 116 -0.05 11.41 25.68
N ALA A 117 -1.23 11.32 26.29
CA ALA A 117 -2.36 10.56 25.77
C ALA A 117 -2.84 11.06 24.40
N ASP A 118 -2.57 12.33 24.04
CA ASP A 118 -2.91 12.90 22.75
C ASP A 118 -1.93 12.49 21.63
N GLN A 119 -0.77 11.91 21.99
CA GLN A 119 0.18 11.30 21.05
C GLN A 119 -0.14 9.83 20.75
N PHE A 120 -0.97 9.20 21.58
CA PHE A 120 -1.68 8.01 21.15
C PHE A 120 -2.77 8.44 20.19
N CYS A 121 -2.77 7.86 18.99
CA CYS A 121 -3.83 8.12 18.04
C CYS A 121 -5.19 7.84 18.74
N PRO A 122 -6.09 8.84 18.89
CA PRO A 122 -7.29 8.72 19.74
C PRO A 122 -8.28 7.63 19.29
N THR A 123 -7.99 6.97 18.18
CA THR A 123 -8.78 5.90 17.56
C THR A 123 -8.40 4.50 18.04
N VAL A 124 -7.31 4.31 18.79
CA VAL A 124 -6.92 2.97 19.28
C VAL A 124 -7.88 2.47 20.38
N TRP A 125 -8.56 3.37 21.10
CA TRP A 125 -9.44 3.02 22.22
C TRP A 125 -10.87 3.54 22.02
N LYS A 126 -11.68 2.82 21.23
CA LYS A 126 -13.13 2.77 21.45
C LYS A 126 -13.63 1.34 21.28
N GLU A 127 -14.01 0.77 22.43
CA GLU A 127 -14.69 -0.53 22.65
C GLU A 127 -15.99 -0.68 21.85
#